data_AF-A0A3N4AAG5-F1
#
_entry.id   AF-A0A3N4AAG5-F1
#
_cell.length_a   1.000
_cell.length_b   1.000
_cell.length_c   1.000
_cell.angle_alpha   90.00
_cell.angle_beta   90.00
_cell.angle_gamma   90.00
#
_symmetry.space_group_name_H-M   'P 1'
#
loop_
_entity.id
_entity.type
_entity.pdbx_description
1 polymer ?
#
loop_
_entity_poly.entity_id
_entity_poly.type
_entity_poly.pdbx_seq_one_letter_code
_entity_poly.pdbx_strand_id
1 'polypeptide(L)'
;MSMDSKGVDLVQGGMVSCRACKKDIHSSAAVCPNCGLQRRSSRYKNKFVAAFFAFFLGAFGAHRFYLGQWWGVFYLLFFWLWLPGLVAFVEFIYFLVCDSKKWDEKYNEGMPAGPNERVSGGLIAVLMVFSLFFLISMIGILAAIALPAYHEYTVRAKLAESHNAARVVMQGVELYVNENRQWPSALADIELYADIETPLVESVIVRPEVVYVQPSQAVGVEGAIIYVASATEAGISWSCKESTVKPQYLPPECRP
;
A
#
# COMPACT_ATOMS: atom_id res chain seq x y z
N MET A 1 10.65 34.91 -63.96
CA MET A 1 11.95 34.20 -63.87
C MET A 1 12.61 34.62 -62.56
N SER A 2 13.15 33.63 -61.83
CA SER A 2 13.82 33.66 -60.51
C SER A 2 13.00 34.09 -59.28
N MET A 3 12.42 33.10 -58.60
CA MET A 3 12.26 33.13 -57.15
C MET A 3 13.53 32.53 -56.54
N ASP A 4 14.21 33.32 -55.72
CA ASP A 4 15.41 32.96 -54.95
C ASP A 4 15.14 31.78 -54.01
N SER A 5 15.82 30.66 -54.27
CA SER A 5 15.95 29.53 -53.37
C SER A 5 17.05 29.81 -52.34
N LYS A 6 16.69 30.36 -51.18
CA LYS A 6 17.59 30.35 -50.02
C LYS A 6 17.79 28.91 -49.56
N GLY A 7 18.98 28.39 -49.82
CA GLY A 7 19.43 27.07 -49.42
C GLY A 7 19.27 26.86 -47.92
N VAL A 8 18.55 25.81 -47.58
CA VAL A 8 18.51 25.22 -46.25
C VAL A 8 19.85 24.57 -46.02
N ASP A 9 20.61 25.02 -45.03
CA ASP A 9 21.84 24.38 -44.57
C ASP A 9 21.49 23.01 -43.99
N LEU A 10 21.53 22.00 -44.87
CA LEU A 10 21.30 20.60 -44.55
C LEU A 10 22.39 20.11 -43.59
N VAL A 11 21.99 19.72 -42.38
CA VAL A 11 22.74 18.77 -41.57
C VAL A 11 23.21 17.64 -42.50
N GLN A 12 24.52 17.46 -42.64
CA GLN A 12 25.15 16.51 -43.56
C GLN A 12 24.71 15.07 -43.27
N GLY A 13 23.55 14.70 -43.81
CA GLY A 13 23.03 13.34 -43.80
C GLY A 13 23.74 12.54 -44.89
N GLY A 14 24.77 11.78 -44.50
CA GLY A 14 25.47 10.88 -45.42
C GLY A 14 24.53 9.89 -46.11
N MET A 15 24.94 9.40 -47.28
CA MET A 15 24.28 8.26 -47.92
C MET A 15 24.51 7.01 -47.08
N VAL A 16 23.49 6.17 -47.00
CA VAL A 16 23.52 4.92 -46.25
C VAL A 16 22.91 3.82 -47.12
N SER A 17 23.54 2.65 -47.12
CA SER A 17 23.08 1.54 -47.94
C SER A 17 21.83 0.88 -47.34
N CYS A 18 20.86 0.54 -48.19
CA CYS A 18 19.66 -0.17 -47.80
C CYS A 18 19.98 -1.62 -47.41
N ARG A 19 19.55 -2.07 -46.22
CA ARG A 19 19.80 -3.43 -45.72
C ARG A 19 19.17 -4.54 -46.58
N ALA A 20 18.09 -4.25 -47.29
CA ALA A 20 17.42 -5.23 -48.16
C ALA A 20 18.00 -5.25 -49.58
N CYS A 21 18.07 -4.09 -50.24
CA CYS A 21 18.44 -4.02 -51.67
C CYS A 21 19.85 -3.48 -51.97
N LYS A 22 20.64 -3.16 -50.94
CA LYS A 22 22.04 -2.68 -51.01
C LYS A 22 22.30 -1.40 -51.82
N LYS A 23 21.25 -0.71 -52.27
CA LYS A 23 21.37 0.60 -52.94
C LYS A 23 21.53 1.72 -51.92
N ASP A 24 22.30 2.72 -52.30
CA ASP A 24 22.49 3.93 -51.52
C ASP A 24 21.24 4.79 -51.51
N ILE A 25 20.87 5.25 -50.33
CA ILE A 25 19.71 6.09 -50.10
C ILE A 25 20.06 7.17 -49.09
N HIS A 26 19.32 8.27 -49.13
CA HIS A 26 19.50 9.34 -48.18
C HIS A 26 19.23 8.84 -46.75
N SER A 27 20.02 9.29 -45.77
CA SER A 27 19.91 8.85 -44.38
C SER A 27 18.58 9.22 -43.72
N SER A 28 17.91 10.27 -44.19
CA SER A 28 16.58 10.67 -43.73
C SER A 28 15.40 9.98 -44.43
N ALA A 29 15.65 9.16 -45.47
CA ALA A 29 14.57 8.51 -46.20
C ALA A 29 13.85 7.46 -45.33
N ALA A 30 12.57 7.70 -45.04
CA ALA A 30 11.73 6.80 -44.22
C ALA A 30 11.39 5.48 -44.91
N VAL A 31 11.32 5.50 -46.23
CA VAL A 31 11.05 4.33 -47.05
C VAL A 31 12.09 4.28 -48.14
N CYS A 32 12.67 3.10 -48.38
CA CYS A 32 13.57 2.91 -49.50
C CYS A 32 12.79 3.02 -50.83
N PRO A 33 13.13 3.93 -51.75
CA PRO A 33 12.40 4.10 -53.01
C PRO A 33 12.54 2.89 -53.95
N ASN A 34 13.57 2.07 -53.75
CA ASN A 34 13.86 0.94 -54.65
C ASN A 34 13.21 -0.39 -54.22
N CYS A 35 12.93 -0.59 -52.92
CA CYS A 35 12.38 -1.86 -52.42
C CYS A 35 11.23 -1.70 -51.42
N GLY A 36 10.85 -0.48 -51.04
CA GLY A 36 9.74 -0.23 -50.13
C GLY A 36 10.01 -0.55 -48.66
N LEU A 37 11.25 -0.95 -48.30
CA LEU A 37 11.60 -1.23 -46.91
C LEU A 37 11.46 0.04 -46.05
N GLN A 38 10.63 -0.02 -45.01
CA GLN A 38 10.53 1.02 -43.99
C GLN A 38 11.78 1.01 -43.12
N ARG A 39 12.42 2.18 -42.97
CA ARG A 39 13.65 2.32 -42.19
C ARG A 39 13.32 2.91 -40.84
N ARG A 40 13.68 2.18 -39.79
CA ARG A 40 13.71 2.69 -38.42
C ARG A 40 15.11 3.22 -38.10
N SER A 41 15.20 4.47 -37.68
CA SER A 41 16.44 5.02 -37.15
C SER A 41 16.64 4.54 -35.71
N SER A 42 17.79 3.95 -35.39
CA SER A 42 18.17 3.65 -34.00
C SER A 42 18.38 4.91 -33.15
N ARG A 43 18.55 6.06 -33.81
CA ARG A 43 18.70 7.38 -33.17
C ARG A 43 17.37 8.06 -32.90
N TYR A 44 16.24 7.52 -33.36
CA TYR A 44 14.91 8.07 -33.12
C TYR A 44 14.57 8.02 -31.62
N LYS A 45 14.19 9.16 -31.05
CA LYS A 45 13.91 9.33 -29.62
C LYS A 45 12.40 9.33 -29.38
N ASN A 46 11.94 8.39 -28.58
CA ASN A 46 10.54 8.26 -28.22
C ASN A 46 10.21 9.16 -27.02
N LYS A 47 9.20 10.02 -27.18
CA LYS A 47 8.73 10.93 -26.12
C LYS A 47 8.27 10.20 -24.85
N PHE A 48 7.69 9.01 -24.99
CA PHE A 48 7.22 8.23 -23.85
C PHE A 48 8.36 7.59 -23.07
N VAL A 49 9.45 7.21 -23.75
CA VAL A 49 10.66 6.71 -23.08
C VAL A 49 11.31 7.85 -22.29
N ALA A 50 11.37 9.05 -22.88
CA ALA A 50 11.84 10.24 -22.18
C ALA A 50 10.94 10.60 -20.97
N ALA A 51 9.61 10.52 -21.13
CA ALA A 51 8.65 10.76 -20.04
C ALA A 51 8.77 9.71 -18.92
N PHE A 52 8.87 8.43 -19.26
CA PHE A 52 9.08 7.36 -18.30
C PHE A 52 10.35 7.57 -17.48
N PHE A 53 11.46 7.91 -18.15
CA PHE A 53 12.70 8.27 -17.46
C PHE A 53 12.57 9.54 -16.64
N ALA A 54 11.78 10.54 -17.06
CA ALA A 54 11.57 11.76 -16.29
C ALA A 54 10.75 11.51 -15.01
N PHE A 55 9.81 10.57 -15.02
CA PHE A 55 9.02 10.22 -13.83
C PHE A 55 9.79 9.33 -12.85
N PHE A 56 10.39 8.23 -13.32
CA PHE A 56 11.03 7.25 -12.44
C PHE A 56 12.50 7.55 -12.14
N LEU A 57 13.23 8.11 -13.11
CA LEU A 57 14.68 8.36 -13.03
C LEU A 57 15.01 9.85 -13.24
N GLY A 58 14.01 10.72 -13.04
CA GLY A 58 14.09 12.15 -13.30
C GLY A 58 15.04 12.86 -12.35
N ALA A 59 15.03 12.49 -11.07
CA ALA A 59 15.96 13.03 -10.08
C ALA A 59 17.42 12.79 -10.44
N PHE A 60 17.71 11.70 -11.15
CA PHE A 60 19.05 11.35 -11.65
C PHE A 60 19.34 11.93 -13.05
N GLY A 61 18.38 12.61 -13.67
CA GLY A 61 18.54 13.23 -14.99
C GLY A 61 18.57 12.25 -16.17
N ALA A 62 18.12 11.00 -16.00
CA ALA A 62 18.21 9.98 -17.03
C ALA A 62 17.47 10.36 -18.33
N HIS A 63 16.38 11.11 -18.24
CA HIS A 63 15.66 11.65 -19.40
C HIS A 63 16.48 12.68 -20.19
N ARG A 64 17.30 13.50 -19.53
CA ARG A 64 18.19 14.46 -20.18
C ARG A 64 19.36 13.78 -20.88
N PHE A 65 19.91 12.72 -20.27
CA PHE A 65 20.90 11.86 -20.92
C PHE A 65 20.33 11.11 -22.12
N TYR A 66 19.10 10.61 -22.03
CA TYR A 66 18.39 10.00 -23.17
C TYR A 66 18.22 10.99 -24.33
N LEU A 67 17.95 12.26 -24.03
CA LEU A 67 17.89 13.34 -25.02
C LEU A 67 19.27 13.75 -25.54
N GLY A 68 20.38 13.30 -24.96
CA GLY A 68 21.75 13.63 -25.37
C GLY A 68 22.20 15.01 -24.90
N GLN A 69 21.58 15.53 -23.84
CA GLN A 69 21.88 16.87 -23.31
C GLN A 69 22.86 16.77 -22.13
N TRP A 70 24.00 17.45 -22.24
CA TRP A 70 25.08 17.43 -21.22
C TRP A 70 24.67 17.99 -19.85
N TRP A 71 23.63 18.83 -19.81
CA TRP A 71 23.14 19.43 -18.58
C TRP A 71 22.50 18.41 -17.62
N GLY A 72 22.33 17.15 -18.04
CA GLY A 72 21.96 16.04 -17.15
C GLY A 72 22.96 15.82 -16.00
N VAL A 73 24.23 16.25 -16.15
CA VAL A 73 25.23 16.15 -15.08
C VAL A 73 24.83 16.97 -13.85
N PHE A 74 24.18 18.13 -14.02
CA PHE A 74 23.70 18.93 -12.88
C PHE A 74 22.62 18.20 -12.09
N TYR A 75 21.81 17.36 -12.73
CA TYR A 75 20.84 16.53 -12.03
C TYR A 75 21.55 15.51 -11.14
N LEU A 76 22.64 14.88 -11.60
CA LEU A 76 23.45 13.96 -10.80
C LEU A 76 24.26 14.64 -9.69
N LEU A 77 24.58 15.93 -9.82
CA LEU A 77 25.25 16.68 -8.76
C LEU A 77 24.27 17.18 -7.69
N PHE A 78 23.03 17.47 -8.06
CA PHE A 78 22.03 18.04 -7.14
C PHE A 78 20.89 17.07 -6.78
N PHE A 79 20.98 15.78 -7.12
CA PHE A 79 19.89 14.82 -6.87
C PHE A 79 19.51 14.70 -5.39
N TRP A 80 20.47 14.87 -4.48
CA TRP A 80 20.21 14.81 -3.03
C TRP A 80 19.39 16.00 -2.50
N LEU A 81 19.28 17.09 -3.27
CA LEU A 81 18.49 18.28 -2.90
C LEU A 81 17.02 18.15 -3.26
N TRP A 82 16.60 17.05 -3.91
CA TRP A 82 15.22 16.80 -4.41
C TRP A 82 14.69 17.81 -5.43
N LEU A 83 15.30 18.98 -5.56
CA LEU A 83 14.97 20.03 -6.53
C LEU A 83 15.00 19.54 -7.99
N PRO A 84 16.00 18.75 -8.43
CA PRO A 84 15.97 18.18 -9.78
C PRO A 84 14.80 17.22 -10.01
N GLY A 85 14.31 16.56 -8.96
CA GLY A 85 13.13 15.69 -9.01
C GLY A 85 11.85 16.48 -9.32
N LEU A 86 11.66 17.63 -8.68
CA LEU A 86 10.50 18.50 -8.95
C LEU A 86 10.51 19.05 -10.38
N VAL A 87 11.68 19.49 -10.87
CA VAL A 87 11.83 19.97 -12.26
C VAL A 87 11.56 18.84 -13.25
N ALA A 88 12.09 17.64 -12.99
CA ALA A 88 11.84 16.48 -13.85
C ALA A 88 10.36 16.07 -13.87
N PHE A 89 9.63 16.25 -12.76
CA PHE A 89 8.19 15.99 -12.71
C PHE A 89 7.38 16.97 -13.58
N VAL A 90 7.75 18.26 -13.60
CA VAL A 90 7.15 19.24 -14.51
C VAL A 90 7.48 18.91 -15.97
N GLU A 91 8.72 18.50 -16.25
CA GLU A 91 9.14 18.07 -17.59
C GLU A 91 8.43 16.80 -18.05
N PHE A 92 8.16 15.86 -17.14
CA PHE A 92 7.35 14.67 -17.39
C PHE A 92 5.95 15.04 -17.90
N ILE A 93 5.26 15.96 -17.20
CA ILE A 93 3.94 16.46 -17.63
C ILE A 93 4.06 17.14 -19.00
N TYR A 94 5.07 18.00 -19.19
CA TYR A 94 5.31 18.66 -20.47
C TYR A 94 5.53 17.65 -21.61
N PHE A 95 6.32 16.59 -21.43
CA PHE A 95 6.57 15.58 -22.46
C PHE A 95 5.34 14.75 -22.80
N LEU A 96 4.46 14.52 -21.83
CA LEU A 96 3.19 13.83 -22.05
C LEU A 96 2.18 14.69 -22.83
N VAL A 97 2.13 15.99 -22.53
CA VAL A 97 1.19 16.94 -23.16
C VAL A 97 1.71 17.44 -24.51
N CYS A 98 3.02 17.37 -24.76
CA CYS A 98 3.60 17.83 -26.02
C CYS A 98 3.12 16.99 -27.22
N ASP A 99 2.69 17.70 -28.26
CA ASP A 99 2.33 17.11 -29.56
C ASP A 99 3.51 16.35 -30.16
N SER A 100 3.25 15.18 -30.73
CA SER A 100 4.30 14.35 -31.34
C SER A 100 5.02 15.09 -32.49
N LYS A 101 4.31 15.98 -33.21
CA LYS A 101 4.91 16.80 -34.28
C LYS A 101 5.99 17.74 -33.75
N LYS A 102 5.67 18.53 -32.71
CA LYS A 102 6.60 19.46 -32.06
C LYS A 102 7.78 18.73 -31.42
N TRP A 103 7.53 17.55 -30.86
CA TRP A 103 8.58 16.67 -30.34
C TRP A 103 9.55 16.24 -31.45
N ASP A 104 9.01 15.76 -32.57
CA ASP A 104 9.81 15.24 -33.68
C ASP A 104 10.61 16.35 -34.37
N GLU A 105 10.05 17.55 -34.53
CA GLU A 105 10.77 18.72 -35.04
C GLU A 105 11.98 19.07 -34.14
N LYS A 106 11.82 18.97 -32.82
CA LYS A 106 12.86 19.37 -31.87
C LYS A 106 13.95 18.30 -31.65
N TYR A 107 13.56 17.03 -31.58
CA TYR A 107 14.46 15.95 -31.14
C TYR A 107 14.72 14.89 -32.22
N ASN A 108 13.93 14.87 -33.30
CA ASN A 108 13.98 13.84 -34.33
C ASN A 108 14.07 14.40 -35.76
N GLU A 109 14.54 15.63 -35.94
CA GLU A 109 14.64 16.25 -37.26
C GLU A 109 15.44 15.37 -38.24
N GLY A 110 14.87 15.14 -39.42
CA GLY A 110 15.50 14.30 -40.45
C GLY A 110 15.57 12.80 -40.11
N MET A 111 14.94 12.33 -39.03
CA MET A 111 14.91 10.91 -38.68
C MET A 111 13.55 10.27 -38.99
N PRO A 112 13.54 9.12 -39.68
CA PRO A 112 12.28 8.45 -40.00
C PRO A 112 11.66 7.78 -38.78
N ALA A 113 10.40 8.14 -38.47
CA ALA A 113 9.56 7.48 -37.48
C ALA A 113 8.92 6.21 -38.07
N GLY A 114 8.86 5.15 -37.26
CA GLY A 114 8.17 3.89 -37.51
C GLY A 114 6.65 3.97 -37.30
N PRO A 115 5.92 2.93 -37.74
CA PRO A 115 4.45 2.95 -37.81
C PRO A 115 3.74 3.05 -36.45
N ASN A 116 4.32 2.50 -35.38
CA ASN A 116 3.70 2.47 -34.04
C ASN A 116 4.01 3.72 -33.19
N GLU A 117 4.84 4.64 -33.68
CA GLU A 117 5.33 5.80 -32.91
C GLU A 117 4.38 7.01 -33.01
N ARG A 118 3.29 6.89 -33.80
CA ARG A 118 2.27 7.93 -33.99
C ARG A 118 1.06 7.81 -33.06
N VAL A 119 0.91 6.71 -32.33
CA VAL A 119 -0.26 6.49 -31.46
C VAL A 119 -0.01 7.15 -30.11
N SER A 120 -0.78 8.20 -29.82
CA SER A 120 -0.74 8.98 -28.58
C SER A 120 -1.39 8.23 -27.40
N GLY A 121 -0.91 7.01 -27.11
CA GLY A 121 -1.42 6.16 -26.03
C GLY A 121 -1.00 6.59 -24.61
N GLY A 122 -0.11 7.58 -24.48
CA GLY A 122 0.42 7.99 -23.18
C GLY A 122 -0.58 8.64 -22.24
N LEU A 123 -1.59 9.37 -22.75
CA LEU A 123 -2.64 9.93 -21.90
C LEU A 123 -3.46 8.81 -21.21
N ILE A 124 -3.76 7.74 -21.96
CA ILE A 124 -4.51 6.60 -21.43
C ILE A 124 -3.67 5.85 -20.39
N ALA A 125 -2.37 5.64 -20.66
CA ALA A 125 -1.48 5.00 -19.70
C ALA A 125 -1.35 5.79 -18.38
N VAL A 126 -1.29 7.12 -18.45
CA VAL A 126 -1.20 7.99 -17.26
C VAL A 126 -2.48 7.95 -16.45
N LEU A 127 -3.64 8.02 -17.11
CA LEU A 127 -4.93 7.91 -16.42
C LEU A 127 -5.11 6.54 -15.77
N MET A 128 -4.67 5.46 -16.42
CA MET A 128 -4.72 4.11 -15.85
C MET A 128 -3.82 3.98 -14.61
N VAL A 129 -2.57 4.45 -14.68
CA VAL A 129 -1.62 4.36 -13.56
C VAL A 129 -2.06 5.25 -12.40
N PHE A 130 -2.49 6.48 -12.68
CA PHE A 130 -2.97 7.41 -11.65
C PHE A 130 -4.24 6.88 -10.97
N SER A 131 -5.20 6.37 -11.75
CA SER A 131 -6.42 5.76 -11.21
C SER A 131 -6.10 4.54 -10.34
N LEU A 132 -5.19 3.66 -10.79
CA LEU A 132 -4.77 2.50 -10.02
C LEU A 132 -4.05 2.89 -8.71
N PHE A 133 -3.15 3.86 -8.77
CA PHE A 133 -2.45 4.37 -7.58
C PHE A 133 -3.41 5.00 -6.57
N PHE A 134 -4.38 5.78 -7.06
CA PHE A 134 -5.42 6.38 -6.22
C PHE A 134 -6.28 5.32 -5.54
N LEU A 135 -6.71 4.28 -6.27
CA LEU A 135 -7.48 3.17 -5.72
C LEU A 135 -6.70 2.43 -4.62
N ILE A 136 -5.42 2.10 -4.86
CA ILE A 136 -4.58 1.41 -3.86
C ILE A 136 -4.38 2.27 -2.62
N SER A 137 -4.11 3.57 -2.79
CA SER A 137 -3.91 4.51 -1.68
C SER A 137 -5.20 4.68 -0.86
N MET A 138 -6.35 4.81 -1.52
CA MET A 138 -7.65 4.91 -0.87
C MET A 138 -7.96 3.66 -0.03
N ILE A 139 -7.73 2.46 -0.59
CA ILE A 139 -7.91 1.19 0.16
C ILE A 139 -6.99 1.13 1.37
N GLY A 140 -5.73 1.56 1.23
CA GLY A 140 -4.76 1.61 2.34
C GLY A 140 -5.22 2.50 3.50
N ILE A 141 -5.74 3.69 3.20
CA ILE A 141 -6.28 4.62 4.21
C ILE A 141 -7.50 4.02 4.92
N LEU A 142 -8.43 3.41 4.17
CA LEU A 142 -9.61 2.76 4.75
C LEU A 142 -9.21 1.58 5.64
N ALA A 143 -8.26 0.75 5.21
CA ALA A 143 -7.77 -0.38 5.99
C ALA A 143 -7.07 0.07 7.28
N ALA A 144 -6.27 1.14 7.24
CA ALA A 144 -5.59 1.68 8.42
C ALA A 144 -6.56 2.11 9.53
N ILE A 145 -7.75 2.57 9.17
CA ILE A 145 -8.80 2.96 10.13
C ILE A 145 -9.63 1.74 10.56
N ALA A 146 -9.98 0.86 9.63
CA ALA A 146 -10.89 -0.27 9.90
C ALA A 146 -10.24 -1.42 10.68
N LEU A 147 -8.98 -1.75 10.38
CA LEU A 147 -8.27 -2.88 11.01
C LEU A 147 -8.12 -2.76 12.53
N PRO A 148 -7.68 -1.62 13.12
CA PRO A 148 -7.57 -1.51 14.57
C PRO A 148 -8.93 -1.68 15.25
N ALA A 149 -9.99 -1.06 14.72
CA ALA A 149 -11.33 -1.17 15.27
C ALA A 149 -11.89 -2.61 15.21
N TYR A 150 -11.65 -3.33 14.11
CA TYR A 150 -12.07 -4.73 13.96
C TYR A 150 -11.36 -5.65 14.97
N HIS A 151 -10.06 -5.42 15.22
CA HIS A 151 -9.31 -6.19 16.21
C HIS A 151 -9.88 -6.00 17.62
N GLU A 152 -10.19 -4.75 18.03
CA GLU A 152 -10.79 -4.52 19.35
C GLU A 152 -12.17 -5.16 19.51
N TYR A 153 -13.00 -5.10 18.47
CA TYR A 153 -14.33 -5.71 18.47
C TYR A 153 -14.25 -7.23 18.62
N THR A 154 -13.39 -7.88 17.84
CA THR A 154 -13.23 -9.34 17.90
C THR A 154 -12.67 -9.81 19.23
N VAL A 155 -11.71 -9.07 19.82
CA VAL A 155 -11.20 -9.35 21.17
C VAL A 155 -12.30 -9.26 22.23
N ARG A 156 -13.11 -8.18 22.22
CA ARG A 156 -14.25 -8.04 23.15
C ARG A 156 -15.27 -9.16 23.00
N ALA A 157 -15.59 -9.54 21.75
CA ALA A 157 -16.52 -10.62 21.47
C ALA A 157 -16.00 -11.97 22.00
N LYS A 158 -14.71 -12.25 21.87
CA LYS A 158 -14.07 -13.44 22.43
C LYS A 158 -14.04 -13.42 23.96
N LEU A 159 -13.74 -12.27 24.59
CA LEU A 159 -13.76 -12.12 26.04
C LEU A 159 -15.15 -12.31 26.67
N ALA A 160 -16.22 -12.14 25.90
CA ALA A 160 -17.57 -12.43 26.36
C ALA A 160 -17.73 -13.92 26.76
N GLU A 161 -16.98 -14.84 26.14
CA GLU A 161 -16.98 -16.25 26.53
C GLU A 161 -16.34 -16.45 27.90
N SER A 162 -15.21 -15.80 28.17
CA SER A 162 -14.58 -15.78 29.51
C SER A 162 -15.51 -15.16 30.56
N HIS A 163 -16.25 -14.10 30.21
CA HIS A 163 -17.25 -13.51 31.09
C HIS A 163 -18.41 -14.47 31.38
N ASN A 164 -18.91 -15.19 30.37
CA ASN A 164 -19.96 -16.18 30.56
C ASN A 164 -19.49 -17.36 31.43
N ALA A 165 -18.27 -17.86 31.21
CA ALA A 165 -17.65 -18.86 32.07
C ALA A 165 -17.56 -18.39 33.53
N ALA A 166 -17.15 -17.14 33.75
CA ALA A 166 -17.12 -16.55 35.09
C ALA A 166 -18.51 -16.55 35.75
N ARG A 167 -19.57 -16.21 35.00
CA ARG A 167 -20.94 -16.18 35.54
C ARG A 167 -21.41 -17.53 36.05
N VAL A 168 -21.07 -18.61 35.34
CA VAL A 168 -21.40 -19.97 35.76
C VAL A 168 -20.67 -20.32 37.06
N VAL A 169 -19.38 -19.98 37.15
CA VAL A 169 -18.56 -20.20 38.35
C VAL A 169 -19.06 -19.38 39.54
N MET A 170 -19.37 -18.10 39.33
CA MET A 170 -19.89 -17.21 40.38
C MET A 170 -21.20 -17.74 40.97
N GLN A 171 -22.11 -18.25 40.13
CA GLN A 171 -23.34 -18.90 40.59
C GLN A 171 -23.04 -20.16 41.44
N GLY A 172 -22.08 -20.98 41.03
CA GLY A 172 -21.63 -22.14 41.81
C GLY A 172 -21.04 -21.75 43.17
N VAL A 173 -20.23 -20.68 43.21
CA VAL A 173 -19.67 -20.13 44.46
C VAL A 173 -20.78 -19.62 45.37
N GLU A 174 -21.78 -18.92 44.84
CA GLU A 174 -22.92 -18.43 45.62
C GLU A 174 -23.71 -19.58 46.26
N LEU A 175 -23.97 -20.65 45.50
CA LEU A 175 -24.64 -21.86 46.01
C LEU A 175 -23.82 -22.52 47.11
N TYR A 176 -22.51 -22.70 46.89
CA TYR A 176 -21.62 -23.30 47.88
C TYR A 176 -21.56 -22.51 49.19
N VAL A 177 -21.46 -21.19 49.11
CA VAL A 177 -21.45 -20.32 50.30
C VAL A 177 -22.78 -20.39 51.05
N ASN A 178 -23.90 -20.48 50.32
CA ASN A 178 -25.22 -20.60 50.92
C ASN A 178 -25.41 -21.93 51.67
N GLU A 179 -24.90 -23.03 51.12
CA GLU A 179 -25.01 -24.37 51.72
C GLU A 179 -24.02 -24.58 52.87
N ASN A 180 -22.75 -24.24 52.66
CA ASN A 180 -21.65 -24.59 53.57
C ASN A 180 -21.28 -23.47 54.55
N ARG A 181 -21.83 -22.26 54.38
CA ARG A 181 -21.47 -21.05 55.16
C ARG A 181 -19.97 -20.73 55.15
N GLN A 182 -19.25 -21.21 54.15
CA GLN A 182 -17.81 -21.02 53.96
C GLN A 182 -17.52 -20.71 52.49
N TRP A 183 -16.46 -19.95 52.25
CA TRP A 183 -16.01 -19.67 50.89
C TRP A 183 -15.24 -20.87 50.32
N PRO A 184 -15.45 -21.23 49.04
CA PRO A 184 -14.66 -22.26 48.39
C PRO A 184 -13.21 -21.79 48.25
N SER A 185 -12.28 -22.73 48.44
CA SER A 185 -10.84 -22.48 48.37
C SER A 185 -10.23 -22.93 47.05
N ALA A 186 -10.94 -23.79 46.32
CA ALA A 186 -10.56 -24.32 45.01
C ALA A 186 -11.79 -24.54 44.13
N LEU A 187 -11.56 -24.63 42.81
CA LEU A 187 -12.62 -24.92 41.83
C LEU A 187 -13.24 -26.31 42.04
N ALA A 188 -12.47 -27.26 42.58
CA ALA A 188 -12.95 -28.62 42.87
C ALA A 188 -14.06 -28.63 43.94
N ASP A 189 -14.12 -27.63 44.82
CA ASP A 189 -15.12 -27.54 45.89
C ASP A 189 -16.54 -27.31 45.34
N ILE A 190 -16.67 -26.81 44.10
CA ILE A 190 -17.95 -26.49 43.44
C ILE A 190 -18.32 -27.45 42.30
N GLU A 191 -17.57 -28.56 42.13
CA GLU A 191 -17.85 -29.66 41.18
C GLU A 191 -18.14 -29.27 39.71
N LEU A 192 -17.68 -28.10 39.24
CA LEU A 192 -18.11 -27.48 37.97
C LEU A 192 -17.20 -27.74 36.75
N TYR A 193 -16.25 -28.68 36.85
CA TYR A 193 -15.08 -28.77 35.95
C TYR A 193 -15.43 -28.95 34.45
N ALA A 194 -16.55 -29.61 34.12
CA ALA A 194 -16.90 -29.94 32.74
C ALA A 194 -17.63 -28.82 31.96
N ASP A 195 -18.23 -27.84 32.65
CA ASP A 195 -19.11 -26.84 32.03
C ASP A 195 -18.37 -25.56 31.58
N ILE A 196 -17.05 -25.51 31.80
CA ILE A 196 -16.22 -24.31 31.62
C ILE A 196 -15.15 -24.49 30.52
N GLU A 197 -14.96 -25.71 30.01
CA GLU A 197 -13.96 -25.99 28.98
C GLU A 197 -14.39 -25.39 27.63
N THR A 198 -13.80 -24.24 27.31
CA THR A 198 -13.95 -23.62 26.00
C THR A 198 -12.58 -23.29 25.42
N PRO A 199 -12.42 -23.26 24.08
CA PRO A 199 -11.13 -22.95 23.47
C PRO A 199 -10.63 -21.52 23.78
N LEU A 200 -11.50 -20.65 24.30
CA LEU A 200 -11.17 -19.27 24.66
C LEU A 200 -10.89 -19.05 26.15
N VAL A 201 -11.09 -20.06 26.99
CA VAL A 201 -10.76 -20.03 28.43
C VAL A 201 -9.61 -20.99 28.70
N GLU A 202 -8.50 -20.48 29.21
CA GLU A 202 -7.32 -21.31 29.52
C GLU A 202 -7.42 -21.94 30.90
N SER A 203 -7.83 -21.15 31.90
CA SER A 203 -8.05 -21.67 33.25
C SER A 203 -8.97 -20.77 34.07
N VAL A 204 -9.62 -21.39 35.05
CA VAL A 204 -10.38 -20.70 36.10
C VAL A 204 -9.82 -21.10 37.45
N ILE A 205 -9.48 -20.11 38.27
CA ILE A 205 -8.97 -20.31 39.63
C ILE A 205 -9.94 -19.66 40.59
N VAL A 206 -10.49 -20.45 41.51
CA VAL A 206 -11.31 -19.96 42.61
C VAL A 206 -10.44 -19.85 43.85
N ARG A 207 -10.52 -18.70 44.52
CA ARG A 207 -9.97 -18.45 45.85
C ARG A 207 -11.09 -17.90 46.74
N PRO A 208 -10.91 -17.85 48.07
CA PRO A 208 -11.88 -17.20 48.94
C PRO A 208 -12.14 -15.77 48.47
N GLU A 209 -13.42 -15.45 48.25
CA GLU A 209 -13.93 -14.14 47.81
C GLU A 209 -13.46 -13.66 46.42
N VAL A 210 -12.64 -14.42 45.68
CA VAL A 210 -12.11 -13.98 44.38
C VAL A 210 -12.09 -15.11 43.35
N VAL A 211 -12.60 -14.81 42.15
CA VAL A 211 -12.56 -15.71 40.99
C VAL A 211 -11.68 -15.09 39.91
N TYR A 212 -10.67 -15.84 39.46
CA TYR A 212 -9.78 -15.48 38.37
C TYR A 212 -10.16 -16.27 37.13
N VAL A 213 -10.38 -15.58 36.01
CA VAL A 213 -10.58 -16.22 34.71
C VAL A 213 -9.46 -15.79 33.78
N GLN A 214 -8.64 -16.76 33.38
CA GLN A 214 -7.54 -16.56 32.44
C GLN A 214 -8.04 -16.82 31.02
N PRO A 215 -8.18 -15.80 30.17
CA PRO A 215 -8.47 -15.98 28.75
C PRO A 215 -7.31 -16.71 28.07
N SER A 216 -7.65 -17.57 27.11
CA SER A 216 -6.69 -18.24 26.24
C SER A 216 -5.92 -17.24 25.38
N GLN A 217 -4.69 -17.59 25.01
CA GLN A 217 -3.89 -16.84 24.04
C GLN A 217 -4.64 -16.63 22.70
N ALA A 218 -5.59 -17.51 22.36
CA ALA A 218 -6.45 -17.37 21.18
C ALA A 218 -7.37 -16.13 21.21
N VAL A 219 -7.62 -15.56 22.39
CA VAL A 219 -8.36 -14.30 22.57
C VAL A 219 -7.55 -13.11 22.08
N GLY A 220 -6.22 -13.17 22.16
CA GLY A 220 -5.33 -12.08 21.74
C GLY A 220 -5.18 -10.96 22.77
N VAL A 221 -5.34 -11.29 24.06
CA VAL A 221 -5.08 -10.37 25.18
C VAL A 221 -4.24 -11.06 26.25
N GLU A 222 -3.52 -10.24 27.00
CA GLU A 222 -2.80 -10.65 28.19
C GLU A 222 -3.55 -10.18 29.45
N GLY A 223 -3.35 -10.90 30.55
CA GLY A 223 -4.01 -10.65 31.83
C GLY A 223 -5.22 -11.54 32.07
N ALA A 224 -5.79 -11.41 33.26
CA ALA A 224 -6.95 -12.15 33.75
C ALA A 224 -8.12 -11.19 34.04
N ILE A 225 -9.33 -11.70 33.89
CA ILE A 225 -10.53 -11.06 34.42
C ILE A 225 -10.68 -11.50 35.88
N ILE A 226 -10.76 -10.53 36.80
CA ILE A 226 -10.77 -10.78 38.24
C ILE A 226 -12.12 -10.34 38.79
N TYR A 227 -12.86 -11.27 39.38
CA TYR A 227 -14.13 -11.01 40.04
C TYR A 227 -13.95 -11.10 41.54
N VAL A 228 -14.25 -10.01 42.24
CA VAL A 228 -14.19 -9.90 43.70
C VAL A 228 -15.61 -9.90 44.25
N ALA A 229 -15.90 -10.85 45.13
CA ALA A 229 -17.15 -10.93 45.85
C ALA A 229 -17.15 -9.95 47.03
N SER A 230 -18.27 -9.28 47.25
CA SER A 230 -18.55 -8.46 48.42
C SER A 230 -19.86 -8.92 49.03
N ALA A 231 -19.83 -9.34 50.30
CA ALA A 231 -21.04 -9.67 51.03
C ALA A 231 -21.83 -8.39 51.34
N THR A 232 -23.11 -8.38 51.01
CA THR A 232 -24.06 -7.29 51.27
C THR A 232 -25.28 -7.84 52.01
N GLU A 233 -26.12 -6.96 52.57
CA GLU A 233 -27.37 -7.37 53.24
C GLU A 233 -28.35 -8.11 52.29
N ALA A 234 -28.22 -7.90 50.98
CA ALA A 234 -29.05 -8.52 49.95
C ALA A 234 -28.45 -9.79 49.33
N GLY A 235 -27.28 -10.25 49.81
CA GLY A 235 -26.55 -11.39 49.26
C GLY A 235 -25.13 -11.04 48.82
N ILE A 236 -24.57 -11.81 47.89
CA ILE A 236 -23.21 -11.61 47.37
C ILE A 236 -23.27 -10.72 46.13
N SER A 237 -22.46 -9.67 46.09
CA SER A 237 -22.29 -8.79 44.93
C SER A 237 -20.91 -8.99 44.32
N TRP A 238 -20.79 -8.98 42.99
CA TRP A 238 -19.53 -9.20 42.28
C TRP A 238 -19.04 -7.92 41.60
N SER A 239 -17.75 -7.60 41.77
CA SER A 239 -17.06 -6.50 41.08
C SER A 239 -15.93 -7.05 40.23
N CYS A 240 -15.81 -6.58 38.98
CA CYS A 240 -14.75 -7.00 38.06
C CYS A 240 -13.74 -5.90 37.70
N LYS A 241 -13.70 -4.82 38.50
CA LYS A 241 -12.87 -3.63 38.24
C LYS A 241 -11.37 -3.84 38.45
N GLU A 242 -11.00 -4.82 39.25
CA GLU A 242 -9.59 -5.18 39.55
C GLU A 242 -8.96 -6.06 38.45
N SER A 243 -9.62 -6.21 37.29
CA SER A 243 -9.12 -7.01 36.17
C SER A 243 -7.83 -6.41 35.58
N THR A 244 -6.90 -7.29 35.17
CA THR A 244 -5.59 -6.87 34.61
C THR A 244 -5.60 -6.69 33.09
N VAL A 245 -6.66 -7.17 32.43
CA VAL A 245 -6.89 -6.96 31.00
C VAL A 245 -7.12 -5.46 30.73
N LYS A 246 -6.61 -4.94 29.61
CA LYS A 246 -6.80 -3.51 29.26
C LYS A 246 -8.28 -3.11 29.30
N PRO A 247 -8.66 -1.98 29.93
CA PRO A 247 -10.05 -1.54 30.06
C PRO A 247 -10.82 -1.44 28.74
N GLN A 248 -10.12 -1.12 27.66
CA GLN A 248 -10.72 -1.06 26.33
C GLN A 248 -11.27 -2.41 25.87
N TYR A 249 -10.76 -3.55 26.34
CA TYR A 249 -11.27 -4.87 25.94
C TYR A 249 -12.30 -5.44 26.90
N LEU A 250 -12.43 -4.84 28.09
CA LEU A 250 -13.38 -5.26 29.09
C LEU A 250 -14.82 -4.83 28.72
N PRO A 251 -15.82 -5.66 29.10
CA PRO A 251 -17.22 -5.24 29.11
C PRO A 251 -17.40 -3.94 29.91
N PRO A 252 -18.38 -3.09 29.56
CA PRO A 252 -18.59 -1.80 30.24
C PRO A 252 -18.68 -1.89 31.77
N GLU A 253 -19.28 -2.94 32.30
CA GLU A 253 -19.44 -3.23 33.73
C GLU A 253 -18.13 -3.53 34.47
N CYS A 254 -17.11 -4.00 33.75
CA CYS A 254 -15.80 -4.35 34.30
C CYS A 254 -14.75 -3.27 34.07
N ARG A 255 -15.14 -2.11 33.51
CA ARG A 255 -14.22 -0.99 33.36
C ARG A 255 -14.09 -0.26 34.71
N PRO A 256 -12.86 0.10 35.14
CA PRO A 256 -12.63 0.77 36.42
C PRO A 256 -13.38 2.11 36.52
#